data_AF-A0A916LGC4-F1
#
_entry.id   AF-A0A916LGC4-F1
#
_cell.length_a   1.000
_cell.length_b   1.000
_cell.length_c   1.000
_cell.angle_alpha   90.00
_cell.angle_beta   90.00
_cell.angle_gamma   90.00
#
_symmetry.space_group_name_H-M   'P 1'
#
loop_
_entity.id
_entity.type
_entity.pdbx_description
1 polymer ?
#
loop_
_entity_poly.entity_id
_entity_poly.type
_entity_poly.pdbx_seq_one_letter_code
_entity_poly.pdbx_strand_id
1 'polypeptide(L)'
;MLFPKLNPRIPRIWNITSLPSEMALASTEFVVLRPVGVDTSALWAALRQPDVLAELRQLVGGMTGSRQRIQPTQLLRVWVRDVRRLTPGHAAAIANLGALCNERRIESARLASCRDALLPLLMSGIDGLPAGR
;
A
#
# COMPACT_ATOMS: atom_id res chain seq x y z
N MET A 1 -2.24 7.70 0.06
CA MET A 1 -1.63 6.65 0.91
C MET A 1 -2.56 6.31 2.07
N LEU A 2 -2.54 5.05 2.54
CA LEU A 2 -3.24 4.63 3.75
C LEU A 2 -2.25 4.24 4.85
N PHE A 3 -2.42 4.82 6.02
CA PHE A 3 -1.65 4.50 7.21
C PHE A 3 -2.56 3.81 8.25
N PRO A 4 -2.26 2.58 8.71
CA PRO A 4 -3.10 1.89 9.69
C PRO A 4 -2.99 2.56 11.06
N LYS A 5 -4.13 2.92 11.68
CA LYS A 5 -4.16 3.50 13.03
C LYS A 5 -3.73 2.50 14.10
N LEU A 6 -4.00 1.21 13.87
CA LEU A 6 -3.76 0.13 14.81
C LEU A 6 -2.37 -0.49 14.62
N ASN A 7 -1.68 -0.71 15.74
CA ASN A 7 -0.48 -1.55 15.84
C ASN A 7 0.65 -1.24 14.84
N PRO A 8 1.51 -0.23 15.10
CA PRO A 8 2.65 0.13 14.26
C PRO A 8 3.80 -0.90 14.30
N ARG A 9 3.65 -2.02 15.03
CA ARG A 9 4.67 -3.09 15.09
C ARG A 9 4.89 -3.70 13.71
N ILE A 10 3.82 -3.85 12.92
CA ILE A 10 3.86 -4.24 11.51
C ILE A 10 3.11 -3.17 10.72
N PRO A 11 3.76 -2.04 10.39
CA PRO A 11 3.09 -0.93 9.75
C PRO A 11 2.86 -1.29 8.28
N ARG A 12 1.67 -1.83 8.02
CA ARG A 12 1.15 -2.08 6.67
C ARG A 12 0.74 -0.74 6.06
N ILE A 13 1.71 0.12 5.79
CA ILE A 13 1.50 1.41 5.13
C ILE A 13 1.33 1.13 3.64
N TRP A 14 0.20 1.55 3.07
CA TRP A 14 -0.12 1.30 1.67
C TRP A 14 0.28 2.49 0.82
N ASN A 15 1.20 2.24 -0.12
CA ASN A 15 1.43 3.13 -1.23
C ASN A 15 0.26 3.01 -2.20
N ILE A 16 -0.44 4.11 -2.44
CA ILE A 16 -1.51 4.19 -3.43
C ILE A 16 -1.05 5.21 -4.47
N THR A 17 -0.60 4.70 -5.62
CA THR A 17 -0.03 5.46 -6.73
C THR A 17 -1.10 6.06 -7.64
N SER A 18 -2.25 5.41 -7.71
CA SER A 18 -3.41 5.84 -8.48
C SER A 18 -4.68 5.50 -7.72
N LEU A 19 -5.69 6.38 -7.79
CA LEU A 19 -7.03 6.06 -7.32
C LEU A 19 -7.81 5.37 -8.45
N PRO A 20 -8.71 4.44 -8.12
CA PRO A 20 -9.65 3.90 -9.10
C PRO A 20 -10.57 5.01 -9.65
N SER A 21 -11.17 4.74 -10.82
CA SER A 21 -12.19 5.61 -11.40
C SER A 21 -13.51 5.55 -10.62
N GLU A 22 -13.79 4.43 -9.96
CA GLU A 22 -14.94 4.31 -9.07
C GLU A 22 -14.68 4.99 -7.71
N MET A 23 -15.73 5.07 -6.88
CA MET A 23 -15.63 5.58 -5.52
C MET A 23 -14.66 4.74 -4.69
N ALA A 24 -13.51 5.35 -4.35
CA ALA A 24 -12.51 4.72 -3.50
C ALA A 24 -12.92 4.77 -2.01
N LEU A 25 -13.24 3.62 -1.44
CA LEU A 25 -13.56 3.47 -0.01
C LEU A 25 -12.41 2.78 0.73
N ALA A 26 -12.16 3.22 1.97
CA ALA A 26 -11.23 2.59 2.89
C ALA A 26 -11.87 2.50 4.29
N SER A 27 -11.41 1.55 5.10
CA SER A 27 -11.85 1.43 6.49
C SER A 27 -11.51 2.70 7.29
N THR A 28 -12.37 3.04 8.25
CA THR A 28 -12.14 4.13 9.21
C THR A 28 -10.92 3.88 10.12
N GLU A 29 -10.38 2.66 10.10
CA GLU A 29 -9.14 2.29 10.81
C GLU A 29 -7.87 2.79 10.11
N PHE A 30 -7.99 3.45 8.96
CA PHE A 30 -6.88 4.11 8.28
C PHE A 30 -6.90 5.63 8.46
N VAL A 31 -5.71 6.22 8.55
CA VAL A 31 -5.49 7.63 8.26
C VAL A 31 -5.16 7.74 6.78
N VAL A 32 -5.94 8.55 6.06
CA VAL A 32 -5.68 8.86 4.65
C VAL A 32 -4.71 10.03 4.61
N LEU A 33 -3.53 9.80 4.06
CA LEU A 33 -2.52 10.83 3.86
C LEU A 33 -2.44 11.15 2.36
N ARG A 34 -2.63 12.43 2.04
CA ARG A 34 -2.54 12.98 0.69
C ARG A 34 -1.28 13.84 0.59
N PRO A 35 -0.28 13.47 -0.22
CA PRO A 35 0.89 14.30 -0.43
C PRO A 35 0.49 15.60 -1.17
N VAL A 36 1.22 16.67 -0.89
CA VAL A 36 1.09 17.97 -1.57
C VAL A 36 2.44 18.30 -2.19
N GLY A 37 2.46 18.51 -3.51
CA GLY A 37 3.68 18.89 -4.25
C GLY A 37 4.75 17.80 -4.37
N VAL A 38 4.47 16.56 -3.98
CA VAL A 38 5.39 15.40 -4.11
C VAL A 38 4.63 14.14 -4.49
N ASP A 39 5.33 13.16 -5.06
CA ASP A 39 4.74 11.86 -5.36
C ASP A 39 4.41 11.08 -4.07
N THR A 40 3.32 10.31 -4.13
CA THR A 40 2.85 9.46 -3.02
C THR A 40 3.86 8.37 -2.65
N SER A 41 4.62 7.86 -3.62
CA SER A 41 5.67 6.85 -3.40
C SER A 41 6.87 7.44 -2.68
N ALA A 42 7.21 8.70 -2.94
CA ALA A 42 8.27 9.41 -2.23
C ALA A 42 7.91 9.58 -0.74
N LEU A 43 6.70 10.07 -0.46
CA LEU A 43 6.22 10.20 0.92
C LEU A 43 6.09 8.84 1.62
N TRP A 44 5.59 7.82 0.92
CA TRP A 44 5.54 6.45 1.43
C TRP A 44 6.93 5.91 1.78
N ALA A 45 7.93 6.13 0.92
CA ALA A 45 9.31 5.71 1.15
C ALA A 45 9.92 6.41 2.37
N ALA A 46 9.61 7.68 2.60
CA ALA A 46 10.04 8.43 3.78
C ALA A 46 9.41 7.91 5.08
N LEU A 47 8.11 7.62 5.10
CA LEU A 47 7.44 7.04 6.27
C LEU A 47 7.87 5.61 6.58
N ARG A 48 8.34 4.89 5.56
CA ARG A 48 8.84 3.51 5.66
C ARG A 48 10.26 3.40 6.19
N GLN A 49 10.95 4.52 6.44
CA GLN A 49 12.31 4.48 6.96
C GLN A 49 12.35 3.86 8.37
N PRO A 50 13.37 3.05 8.70
CA PRO A 50 13.39 2.28 9.96
C PRO A 50 13.29 3.13 11.24
N ASP A 51 13.93 4.30 11.23
CA ASP A 51 13.92 5.31 12.29
C ASP A 51 12.52 5.92 12.48
N VAL A 52 11.87 6.31 11.39
CA VAL A 52 10.49 6.83 11.42
C VAL A 52 9.53 5.76 11.96
N LEU A 53 9.67 4.52 11.51
CA LEU A 53 8.86 3.41 12.02
C LEU A 53 9.15 3.13 13.50
N ALA A 54 10.37 3.36 13.98
CA ALA A 54 10.71 3.23 15.39
C ALA A 54 10.03 4.31 16.24
N GLU A 55 10.05 5.57 15.80
CA GLU A 55 9.34 6.67 16.44
C GLU A 55 7.83 6.40 16.51
N LEU A 56 7.23 5.99 15.39
CA LEU A 56 5.81 5.61 15.33
C LEU A 56 5.44 4.48 16.30
N ARG A 57 6.35 3.52 16.53
CA ARG A 57 6.14 2.47 17.54
C ARG A 57 6.17 3.03 18.97
N GLN A 58 7.04 3.98 19.26
CA GLN A 58 7.13 4.61 20.59
C GLN A 58 5.87 5.43 20.93
N LEU A 59 5.30 6.14 19.94
CA LEU A 59 4.03 6.86 20.10
C LEU A 59 2.89 5.96 20.58
N VAL A 60 2.97 4.67 20.27
CA VAL A 60 1.95 3.68 20.59
C VAL A 60 2.26 2.94 21.89
N GLY A 61 3.54 2.69 22.17
CA GLY A 61 4.01 2.02 23.39
C GLY A 61 3.61 2.73 24.69
N GLY A 62 3.44 4.06 24.67
CA GLY A 62 3.03 4.85 25.84
C GLY A 62 1.53 4.82 26.18
N MET A 63 0.68 4.18 25.37
CA MET A 63 -0.76 4.11 25.62
C MET A 63 -1.13 2.83 26.38
N THR A 64 -1.66 2.95 27.59
CA THR A 64 -2.16 1.79 28.36
C THR A 64 -3.50 1.31 27.78
N GLY A 65 -3.56 0.06 27.32
CA GLY A 65 -4.80 -0.56 26.82
C GLY A 65 -4.62 -1.42 25.55
N SER A 66 -5.50 -2.41 25.36
CA SER A 66 -5.42 -3.43 24.30
C SER A 66 -5.68 -2.92 22.86
N ARG A 67 -6.07 -1.65 22.69
CA ARG A 67 -6.32 -1.01 21.38
C ARG A 67 -5.55 0.30 21.25
N GLN A 68 -4.22 0.19 21.23
CA GLN A 68 -3.37 1.36 21.02
C GLN A 68 -3.55 1.88 19.57
N ARG A 69 -3.99 3.14 19.44
CA ARG A 69 -4.32 3.80 18.16
C ARG A 69 -3.53 5.08 17.99
N ILE A 70 -2.84 5.22 16.86
CA ILE A 70 -2.20 6.50 16.50
C ILE A 70 -3.30 7.48 16.08
N GLN A 71 -3.36 8.64 16.75
CA GLN A 71 -4.22 9.72 16.31
C GLN A 71 -3.64 10.41 15.07
N PRO A 72 -4.46 10.86 14.10
CA PRO A 72 -3.97 11.56 12.92
C PRO A 72 -3.06 12.75 13.25
N THR A 73 -3.37 13.50 14.30
CA THR A 73 -2.56 14.65 14.76
C THR A 73 -1.18 14.25 15.27
N GLN A 74 -1.05 13.07 15.90
CA GLN A 74 0.25 12.52 16.32
C GLN A 74 1.06 12.05 15.12
N LEU A 75 0.41 11.37 14.16
CA LEU A 75 1.05 10.94 12.92
C LEU A 75 1.63 12.13 12.14
N LEU A 76 0.91 13.25 12.06
CA LEU A 76 1.36 14.46 11.36
C LEU A 76 2.52 15.20 12.04
N ARG A 77 2.85 14.86 13.30
CA ARG A 77 3.98 15.44 14.04
C ARG A 77 5.28 14.66 13.88
N VAL A 78 5.21 13.46 13.30
CA VAL A 78 6.39 12.61 13.10
C VAL A 78 7.30 13.22 12.05
N TRP A 79 8.58 13.31 12.40
CA TRP A 79 9.59 13.83 11.49
C TRP A 79 9.94 12.79 10.44
N VAL A 80 10.01 13.22 9.19
CA VAL A 80 10.44 12.39 8.07
C VAL A 80 11.49 13.13 7.27
N ARG A 81 12.29 12.40 6.49
CA ARG A 81 13.20 13.01 5.52
C ARG A 81 12.42 13.89 4.56
N ASP A 82 12.93 15.10 4.31
CA ASP A 82 12.26 16.06 3.43
C ASP A 82 12.40 15.64 1.95
N VAL A 83 11.40 14.90 1.48
CA VAL A 83 11.36 14.38 0.10
C VAL A 83 11.23 15.47 -0.96
N ARG A 84 10.89 16.71 -0.58
CA ARG A 84 10.88 17.86 -1.51
C ARG A 84 12.29 18.26 -1.94
N ARG A 85 13.31 17.84 -1.20
CA ARG A 85 14.72 18.10 -1.51
C ARG A 85 15.36 17.03 -2.39
N LEU A 86 14.61 16.00 -2.78
CA LEU A 86 15.11 15.01 -3.73
C LEU A 86 15.42 15.71 -5.06
N THR A 87 16.55 15.35 -5.66
CA THR A 87 16.82 15.73 -7.05
C THR A 87 15.71 15.20 -7.96
N PRO A 88 15.38 15.86 -9.07
CA PRO A 88 14.36 15.38 -10.01
C PRO A 88 14.55 13.91 -10.43
N GLY A 89 15.79 13.48 -10.68
CA GLY A 89 16.11 12.11 -11.04
C GLY A 89 15.74 11.08 -9.97
N HIS A 90 16.14 11.30 -8.71
CA HIS A 90 15.76 10.45 -7.58
C HIS A 90 14.25 10.44 -7.33
N ALA A 91 13.58 11.60 -7.42
CA ALA A 91 12.14 11.69 -7.27
C ALA A 91 11.41 10.86 -8.34
N ALA A 92 11.83 11.01 -9.61
CA ALA A 92 11.29 10.23 -10.73
C ALA A 92 11.56 8.72 -10.57
N ALA A 93 12.76 8.33 -10.15
CA ALA A 93 13.11 6.94 -9.91
C ALA A 93 12.19 6.29 -8.86
N ILE A 94 11.94 6.97 -7.74
CA ILE A 94 11.05 6.47 -6.69
C ILE A 94 9.60 6.39 -7.17
N ALA A 95 9.12 7.40 -7.90
CA ALA A 95 7.78 7.39 -8.48
C ALA A 95 7.59 6.22 -9.46
N ASN A 96 8.56 6.02 -10.37
CA ASN A 96 8.54 4.95 -11.35
C ASN A 96 8.56 3.56 -10.69
N LEU A 97 9.38 3.37 -9.66
CA LEU A 97 9.39 2.13 -8.88
C LEU A 97 8.05 1.88 -8.18
N GLY A 98 7.44 2.94 -7.63
CA GLY A 98 6.11 2.87 -7.04
C GLY A 98 5.05 2.41 -8.04
N ALA A 99 5.01 3.04 -9.22
CA ALA A 99 4.10 2.69 -10.31
C ALA A 99 4.29 1.24 -10.78
N LEU A 100 5.54 0.83 -11.00
CA LEU A 100 5.88 -0.54 -11.38
C LEU A 100 5.40 -1.57 -10.35
N CYS A 101 5.63 -1.32 -9.04
CA CYS A 101 5.12 -2.20 -8.00
C CYS A 101 3.59 -2.28 -7.99
N ASN A 102 2.89 -1.19 -8.27
CA ASN A 102 1.43 -1.18 -8.36
C ASN A 102 0.94 -2.02 -9.56
N GLU A 103 1.50 -1.81 -10.74
CA GLU A 103 1.19 -2.58 -11.94
C GLU A 103 1.40 -4.08 -11.74
N ARG A 104 2.53 -4.47 -11.13
CA ARG A 104 2.81 -5.89 -10.85
C ARG A 104 1.84 -6.51 -9.85
N ARG A 105 1.35 -5.75 -8.87
CA ARG A 105 0.30 -6.24 -7.95
C ARG A 105 -1.03 -6.43 -8.66
N ILE A 106 -1.41 -5.50 -9.54
CA ILE A 106 -2.64 -5.61 -10.34
C ILE A 106 -2.55 -6.86 -11.24
N GLU A 107 -1.44 -7.03 -11.95
CA GLU A 107 -1.26 -8.17 -12.84
C GLU A 107 -1.24 -9.50 -12.08
N SER A 108 -0.53 -9.56 -10.95
CA SER A 108 -0.53 -10.75 -10.09
C SER A 108 -1.94 -11.11 -9.60
N ALA A 109 -2.77 -10.13 -9.28
CA ALA A 109 -4.15 -10.37 -8.87
C ALA A 109 -5.03 -10.87 -10.03
N ARG A 110 -4.85 -10.32 -11.25
CA ARG A 110 -5.52 -10.78 -12.46
C ARG A 110 -5.17 -12.22 -12.80
N LEU A 111 -3.88 -12.57 -12.76
CA LEU A 111 -3.41 -13.93 -13.00
C LEU A 111 -3.94 -14.92 -11.96
N ALA A 112 -3.97 -14.54 -10.68
CA ALA A 112 -4.55 -15.36 -9.63
C ALA A 112 -6.05 -15.59 -9.86
N SER A 113 -6.81 -14.54 -10.19
CA SER A 113 -8.24 -14.67 -10.52
C SER A 113 -8.49 -15.54 -11.74
N CYS A 114 -7.67 -15.41 -12.79
CA CYS A 114 -7.76 -16.23 -13.99
C CYS A 114 -7.50 -17.71 -13.66
N ARG A 115 -6.44 -18.00 -12.90
CA ARG A 115 -6.14 -19.35 -12.41
C ARG A 115 -7.32 -19.90 -11.62
N ASP A 116 -7.86 -19.16 -10.66
CA ASP A 116 -8.92 -19.63 -9.77
C ASP A 116 -10.23 -19.90 -10.53
N ALA A 117 -10.48 -19.19 -11.64
CA ALA A 117 -11.60 -19.44 -12.53
C ALA A 117 -11.38 -20.65 -13.46
N LEU A 118 -10.17 -20.84 -13.98
CA LEU A 118 -9.84 -21.90 -14.94
C LEU A 118 -9.56 -23.25 -14.29
N LEU A 119 -8.94 -23.26 -13.11
CA LEU A 119 -8.49 -24.48 -12.44
C LEU A 119 -9.63 -25.49 -12.22
N PRO A 120 -10.83 -25.09 -11.74
CA PRO A 120 -11.96 -26.02 -11.62
C PRO A 120 -12.39 -26.63 -12.96
N LEU A 121 -12.39 -25.86 -14.05
CA LEU A 121 -12.79 -26.30 -15.39
C LEU A 121 -11.79 -27.32 -15.98
N LEU A 122 -10.51 -27.08 -15.75
CA LEU A 122 -9.44 -27.99 -16.18
C LEU A 122 -9.44 -29.28 -15.35
N MET A 123 -9.74 -29.20 -14.05
CA MET A 123 -9.80 -30.38 -13.18
C MET A 123 -11.09 -31.19 -13.32
N SER A 124 -12.20 -30.57 -13.73
CA SER A 124 -13.48 -31.28 -13.95
C SER A 124 -13.52 -32.06 -15.27
N GLY A 125 -12.44 -32.08 -16.05
CA GLY A 125 -12.36 -32.81 -17.31
C GLY A 125 -13.39 -32.31 -18.32
N ILE A 126 -13.43 -31.01 -18.61
CA ILE A 126 -14.16 -30.56 -19.81
C ILE A 126 -13.44 -31.13 -21.03
N ASP A 127 -13.89 -32.32 -21.42
CA ASP A 127 -13.65 -32.98 -22.71
C ASP A 127 -14.39 -32.17 -23.79
N GLY A 128 -13.88 -30.97 -24.05
CA GLY A 128 -14.45 -30.00 -24.99
C GLY A 128 -13.82 -30.05 -26.38
N LEU A 129 -13.34 -31.21 -26.83
CA LEU A 129 -12.98 -31.45 -28.22
C LEU A 129 -14.06 -32.35 -28.83
N PRO A 130 -14.85 -31.88 -29.82
CA PRO A 130 -15.74 -32.78 -30.54
C PRO A 130 -14.87 -33.86 -31.18
N ALA A 131 -15.22 -35.12 -30.91
CA ALA A 131 -14.61 -36.28 -31.56
C ALA A 131 -14.64 -36.02 -33.08
N GLY A 132 -13.44 -35.96 -33.67
CA GLY A 132 -13.27 -35.83 -35.10
C GLY A 132 -14.06 -36.90 -35.84
N ARG A 133 -14.66 -36.50 -36.96
CA ARG A 133 -15.36 -37.36 -37.92
C ARG A 133 -14.54 -38.58 -38.32
#